data_AF-A0A8T4A987-F1
#
_entry.id   AF-A0A8T4A987-F1
#
_cell.length_a   1.000
_cell.length_b   1.000
_cell.length_c   1.000
_cell.angle_alpha   90.00
_cell.angle_beta   90.00
_cell.angle_gamma   90.00
#
_symmetry.space_group_name_H-M   'P 1'
#
loop_
_entity.id
_entity.type
_entity.pdbx_description
1 polymer ?
#
loop_
_entity_poly.entity_id
_entity_poly.type
_entity_poly.pdbx_seq_one_letter_code
_entity_poly.pdbx_strand_id
1 'polypeptide(L)'
;AKNKATEKSDLDLAVIVESGQNKKEIAPLLETVKRREIKPIDYHIFTISEFLEMLKADIENVGKQIYKNRIIYYGFIGYCNLIRGRKNE
;
A
#
# COMPACT_ATOMS: atom_id res chain seq x y z
N ALA A 1 -0.11 4.82 -11.18
CA ALA A 1 -0.46 4.19 -12.48
C ALA A 1 0.15 4.99 -13.63
N LYS A 2 0.74 4.33 -14.63
CA LYS A 2 1.46 5.00 -15.74
C LYS A 2 0.60 5.23 -17.00
N ASN A 3 -0.74 5.27 -16.87
CA ASN A 3 -1.70 5.38 -17.99
C ASN A 3 -1.48 4.34 -19.11
N LYS A 4 -0.96 3.16 -18.75
CA LYS A 4 -0.71 2.01 -19.65
C LYS A 4 -1.49 0.76 -19.22
N ALA A 5 -2.56 0.94 -18.45
CA ALA A 5 -3.37 -0.18 -18.00
C ALA A 5 -4.07 -0.83 -19.20
N THR A 6 -4.02 -2.16 -19.26
CA THR A 6 -4.69 -2.99 -20.26
C THR A 6 -5.77 -3.84 -19.60
N GLU A 7 -6.64 -4.46 -20.38
CA GLU A 7 -7.66 -5.38 -19.85
C GLU A 7 -7.06 -6.56 -19.07
N LYS A 8 -5.83 -6.96 -19.38
CA LYS A 8 -5.10 -8.02 -18.67
C LYS A 8 -4.28 -7.52 -17.49
N SER A 9 -4.22 -6.21 -17.26
CA SER A 9 -3.49 -5.66 -16.12
C SER A 9 -4.14 -6.07 -14.81
N ASP A 10 -3.30 -6.51 -13.89
CA ASP A 10 -3.56 -6.70 -12.48
C ASP A 10 -3.77 -5.35 -11.78
N LEU A 11 -4.40 -5.42 -10.61
CA LEU A 11 -4.57 -4.30 -9.70
C LEU A 11 -3.57 -4.44 -8.54
N ASP A 12 -2.56 -3.58 -8.53
CA ASP A 12 -1.63 -3.44 -7.41
C ASP A 12 -2.23 -2.60 -6.29
N LEU A 13 -2.38 -3.18 -5.10
CA LEU A 13 -2.92 -2.51 -3.92
C LEU A 13 -1.91 -2.49 -2.78
N ALA A 14 -1.49 -1.30 -2.35
CA ALA A 14 -0.73 -1.13 -1.12
C ALA A 14 -1.65 -0.61 0.00
N VAL A 15 -1.72 -1.34 1.11
CA VAL A 15 -2.46 -0.94 2.31
C VAL A 15 -1.48 -0.68 3.44
N ILE A 16 -1.51 0.53 3.99
CA ILE A 16 -0.67 0.92 5.12
C ILE A 16 -1.56 0.97 6.37
N VAL A 17 -1.19 0.21 7.39
CA VAL A 17 -1.95 0.07 8.64
C VAL A 17 -1.10 0.48 9.84
N GLU A 18 -1.75 0.80 10.97
CA GLU A 18 -1.06 1.28 12.16
C GLU A 18 -0.28 0.17 12.87
N SER A 19 -0.90 -1.00 13.03
CA SER A 19 -0.34 -2.09 13.84
C SER A 19 -0.32 -3.43 13.11
N GLY A 20 0.50 -4.35 13.61
CA GLY A 20 0.50 -5.75 13.17
C GLY A 20 -0.84 -6.45 13.41
N GLN A 21 -1.65 -6.00 14.38
CA GLN A 21 -2.99 -6.53 14.60
C GLN A 21 -3.92 -6.17 13.45
N ASN A 22 -3.94 -4.91 13.01
CA ASN A 22 -4.72 -4.49 11.84
C ASN A 22 -4.30 -5.24 10.57
N LYS A 23 -3.00 -5.52 10.42
CA LYS A 23 -2.46 -6.32 9.30
C LYS A 23 -3.05 -7.73 9.28
N LYS A 24 -3.17 -8.38 10.44
CA LYS A 24 -3.80 -9.72 10.58
C LYS A 24 -5.30 -9.69 10.30
N GLU A 25 -6.00 -8.62 10.69
CA GLU A 25 -7.44 -8.48 10.49
C GLU A 25 -7.82 -8.21 9.03
N ILE A 26 -7.07 -7.36 8.34
CA ILE A 26 -7.36 -6.97 6.95
C ILE A 26 -6.95 -8.05 5.93
N ALA A 27 -5.88 -8.81 6.19
CA ALA A 27 -5.40 -9.83 5.27
C ALA A 27 -6.49 -10.83 4.80
N PRO A 28 -7.29 -11.48 5.68
CA PRO A 28 -8.33 -12.41 5.24
C PRO A 28 -9.46 -11.73 4.46
N LEU A 29 -9.72 -10.45 4.72
CA LEU A 29 -10.71 -9.67 3.97
C LEU A 29 -10.24 -9.42 2.55
N LEU A 30 -8.99 -8.96 2.37
CA LEU A 30 -8.39 -8.77 1.05
C LEU A 30 -8.27 -10.08 0.27
N GLU A 31 -7.95 -11.18 0.95
CA GLU A 31 -7.93 -12.50 0.32
C GLU A 31 -9.32 -12.93 -0.17
N THR A 32 -10.36 -12.60 0.58
CA THR A 32 -11.74 -12.86 0.16
C THR A 32 -12.12 -12.03 -1.06
N VAL A 33 -11.72 -10.76 -1.10
CA VAL A 33 -11.93 -9.89 -2.28
C VAL A 33 -11.17 -10.43 -3.48
N LYS A 34 -9.88 -10.71 -3.35
CA LYS A 34 -9.03 -11.26 -4.42
C LYS A 34 -9.63 -12.51 -5.08
N ARG A 35 -10.27 -13.40 -4.31
CA ARG A 35 -10.92 -14.61 -4.84
C ARG A 35 -12.26 -14.37 -5.54
N ARG A 36 -12.94 -13.24 -5.27
CA ARG A 36 -14.27 -12.92 -5.79
C ARG A 36 -14.25 -11.97 -6.98
N GLU A 37 -13.15 -11.26 -7.17
CA GLU A 37 -13.00 -10.30 -8.26
C GLU A 37 -12.58 -10.96 -9.57
N ILE A 38 -13.10 -10.43 -10.68
CA ILE A 38 -12.74 -10.88 -12.04
C ILE A 38 -11.31 -10.43 -12.39
N LYS A 39 -10.90 -9.28 -11.86
CA LYS A 39 -9.57 -8.70 -12.04
C LYS A 39 -8.60 -9.32 -11.03
N PRO A 40 -7.42 -9.81 -11.46
CA PRO A 40 -6.36 -10.21 -10.55
C PRO A 40 -5.94 -9.05 -9.64
N ILE A 41 -5.86 -9.29 -8.33
CA ILE A 41 -5.38 -8.32 -7.35
C ILE A 41 -4.09 -8.84 -6.75
N ASP A 42 -3.02 -8.04 -6.85
CA ASP A 42 -1.82 -8.20 -6.05
C ASP A 42 -1.85 -7.15 -4.94
N TYR A 43 -1.77 -7.59 -3.68
CA TYR A 43 -1.88 -6.69 -2.55
C TYR A 43 -0.73 -6.87 -1.57
N HIS A 44 -0.24 -5.75 -1.05
CA HIS A 44 0.75 -5.70 0.00
C HIS A 44 0.22 -4.91 1.19
N ILE A 45 0.36 -5.48 2.38
CA ILE A 45 -0.03 -4.82 3.63
C ILE A 45 1.23 -4.52 4.42
N PHE A 46 1.43 -3.25 4.76
CA PHE A 46 2.56 -2.77 5.54
C PHE A 46 2.07 -2.11 6.81
N THR A 47 2.79 -2.29 7.92
CA THR A 47 2.65 -1.35 9.02
C THR A 47 3.29 -0.01 8.66
N ILE A 48 2.93 1.05 9.39
CA ILE A 48 3.58 2.35 9.29
C ILE A 48 5.10 2.22 9.47
N SER A 49 5.55 1.43 10.45
CA SER A 49 6.98 1.22 10.72
C SER A 49 7.69 0.53 9.55
N GLU A 50 7.13 -0.59 9.06
CA GLU A 50 7.66 -1.33 7.91
C GLU A 50 7.77 -0.42 6.68
N PHE A 51 6.74 0.39 6.42
CA PHE A 51 6.73 1.29 5.26
C PHE A 51 7.78 2.39 5.37
N LEU A 52 7.91 3.02 6.53
CA LEU A 52 8.93 4.05 6.76
C LEU A 52 10.36 3.48 6.71
N GLU A 53 10.59 2.28 7.21
CA GLU A 53 11.88 1.59 7.09
C GLU A 53 12.26 1.36 5.63
N MET A 54 11.31 0.91 4.80
CA MET A 54 11.53 0.76 3.36
C MET A 54 11.90 2.09 2.68
N LEU A 55 11.27 3.21 3.06
CA LEU A 55 11.62 4.50 2.49
C LEU A 55 13.02 4.99 2.88
N LYS A 56 13.50 4.60 4.07
CA LYS A 56 14.81 4.97 4.60
C LYS A 56 15.95 4.10 4.10
N ALA A 57 15.67 2.86 3.69
CA ALA A 57 16.71 1.96 3.18
C ALA A 57 17.46 2.59 2.00
N ASP A 58 18.77 2.35 1.85
CA ASP A 58 19.55 2.95 0.76
C ASP A 58 19.22 2.33 -0.60
N ILE A 59 18.86 1.04 -0.62
CA ILE A 59 18.52 0.30 -1.83
C ILE A 59 17.11 0.59 -2.36
N GLU A 60 16.87 0.39 -3.65
CA GLU A 60 15.53 0.44 -4.22
C GLU A 60 14.70 -0.76 -3.73
N ASN A 61 13.45 -0.53 -3.34
CA ASN A 61 12.53 -1.57 -2.86
C ASN A 61 11.07 -1.23 -3.21
N VAL A 62 10.17 -2.15 -2.88
CA VAL A 62 8.72 -2.03 -3.16
C VAL A 62 8.13 -0.76 -2.53
N GLY A 63 8.50 -0.41 -1.30
CA GLY A 63 8.03 0.82 -0.64
C GLY A 63 8.39 2.09 -1.42
N LYS A 64 9.63 2.20 -1.92
CA LYS A 64 10.06 3.32 -2.78
C LYS A 64 9.35 3.34 -4.12
N GLN A 65 9.09 2.18 -4.72
CA GLN A 65 8.34 2.09 -5.97
C GLN A 65 6.89 2.55 -5.79
N ILE A 66 6.23 2.15 -4.69
CA ILE A 66 4.90 2.63 -4.30
C ILE A 66 4.94 4.15 -4.13
N TYR A 67 5.89 4.67 -3.35
CA TYR A 67 6.03 6.12 -3.17
C TYR A 67 6.11 6.86 -4.51
N LYS A 68 6.92 6.39 -5.46
CA LYS A 68 7.08 7.02 -6.77
C LYS A 68 5.86 6.88 -7.69
N ASN A 69 5.12 5.76 -7.64
CA ASN A 69 4.13 5.40 -8.67
C ASN A 69 2.67 5.26 -8.16
N ARG A 70 2.38 5.75 -6.95
CA ARG A 70 1.06 5.63 -6.28
C ARG A 70 -0.05 6.46 -6.91
N ILE A 71 -1.27 5.99 -6.70
CA ILE A 71 -2.49 6.80 -6.62
C ILE A 71 -3.04 6.59 -5.22
N ILE A 72 -3.26 7.67 -4.46
CA ILE A 72 -3.80 7.55 -3.11
C ILE A 72 -5.33 7.53 -3.21
N TYR A 73 -5.92 6.36 -3.02
CA TYR A 73 -7.37 6.17 -3.09
C TYR A 73 -8.07 6.55 -1.77
N TYR A 74 -7.47 6.20 -0.63
CA TYR A 74 -8.00 6.49 0.70
C TYR A 74 -6.89 6.95 1.65
N GLY A 75 -7.24 7.77 2.65
CA GLY A 75 -6.31 8.21 3.69
C GLY A 75 -5.29 9.24 3.23
N PHE A 76 -5.63 10.11 2.27
CA PHE A 76 -4.72 11.11 1.69
C PHE A 76 -4.01 11.98 2.75
N ILE A 77 -4.76 12.49 3.73
CA ILE A 77 -4.20 13.31 4.82
C ILE A 77 -3.21 12.49 5.66
N GLY A 78 -3.62 11.29 6.10
CA GLY A 78 -2.77 10.39 6.88
C GLY A 78 -1.49 10.01 6.15
N TYR A 79 -1.59 9.71 4.85
CA TYR A 79 -0.43 9.43 4.01
C TYR A 79 0.49 10.65 3.89
N CYS A 80 -0.05 11.85 3.69
CA CYS A 80 0.78 13.06 3.62
C CYS A 80 1.51 13.34 4.95
N ASN A 81 0.84 13.13 6.09
CA ASN A 81 1.45 13.29 7.41
C ASN A 81 2.56 12.26 7.64
N LEU A 82 2.32 11.00 7.26
CA LEU A 82 3.29 9.91 7.30
C LEU A 82 4.58 10.28 6.55
N ILE A 83 4.47 10.73 5.30
CA ILE A 83 5.64 11.08 4.46
C ILE A 83 6.33 12.35 4.95
N ARG A 84 5.59 13.34 5.45
CA ARG A 84 6.15 14.60 5.97
C ARG A 84 6.84 14.43 7.33
N GLY A 85 6.72 13.26 7.97
CA GLY A 85 7.27 13.02 9.30
C GLY A 85 6.57 13.82 10.41
N ARG A 86 5.35 14.32 10.17
CA ARG A 86 4.57 14.95 11.24
C ARG A 86 3.97 13.85 12.12
N LYS A 87 4.38 13.82 13.39
CA LYS A 87 3.64 13.09 14.41
C LYS A 87 2.25 13.72 14.48
N ASN A 88 1.20 12.92 14.33
CA ASN A 88 -0.13 13.35 14.75
C ASN A 88 -0.03 13.48 16.28
N GLU A 89 0.03 14.73 16.75
CA GLU A 89 -0.13 15.10 18.16
C GLU A 89 -1.62 15.05 18.53
#